data_AF-A0A924ZWV8-F1
#
_entry.id   AF-A0A924ZWV8-F1
#
_cell.length_a   1.000
_cell.length_b   1.000
_cell.length_c   1.000
_cell.angle_alpha   90.00
_cell.angle_beta   90.00
_cell.angle_gamma   90.00
#
_symmetry.space_group_name_H-M   'P 1'
#
loop_
_entity.id
_entity.type
_entity.pdbx_description
1 polymer ?
#
loop_
_entity_poly.entity_id
_entity_poly.type
_entity_poly.pdbx_seq_one_letter_code
_entity_poly.pdbx_strand_id
1 'polypeptide(L)'
;MNSQQLLYINIVLGVVFLLYFVFGRNQPKAPTRLNLRNKDTPQSPQIQQPLLTAKMTILEPENESAKKEFSQAAQPKNLAIFFIYNGHDWEAHGVLGVAQGANMKGVTESYQKLLETTDPKSYEFLEAAFKAILSKKRRDVL
;
A
#
# COMPACT_ATOMS: atom_id res chain seq x y z
N MET A 1 -49.43 33.67 -3.73
CA MET A 1 -48.37 33.15 -4.63
C MET A 1 -48.93 31.95 -5.37
N ASN A 2 -48.71 31.85 -6.68
CA ASN A 2 -49.23 30.75 -7.49
C ASN A 2 -48.38 29.49 -7.25
N SER A 3 -49.00 28.36 -6.90
CA SER A 3 -48.31 27.10 -6.63
C SER A 3 -47.41 26.64 -7.80
N GLN A 4 -47.83 26.94 -9.04
CA GLN A 4 -47.04 26.66 -10.23
C GLN A 4 -45.70 27.42 -10.23
N GLN A 5 -45.68 28.66 -9.74
CA GLN A 5 -44.44 29.45 -9.66
C GLN A 5 -43.45 28.85 -8.66
N LEU A 6 -43.94 28.35 -7.52
CA LEU A 6 -43.09 27.68 -6.52
C LEU A 6 -42.49 26.38 -7.06
N LEU A 7 -43.24 25.62 -7.86
CA LEU A 7 -42.73 24.41 -8.50
C LEU A 7 -41.63 24.73 -9.51
N TYR A 8 -41.81 25.73 -10.38
CA TYR A 8 -40.76 26.13 -11.33
C TYR A 8 -39.49 26.64 -10.64
N ILE A 9 -39.62 27.41 -9.55
CA ILE A 9 -38.47 27.89 -8.78
C ILE A 9 -37.65 26.72 -8.23
N ASN A 10 -38.30 25.71 -7.65
CA ASN A 10 -37.61 24.53 -7.11
C ASN A 10 -36.93 23.69 -8.20
N ILE A 11 -37.58 23.54 -9.37
CA ILE A 11 -36.98 22.83 -10.51
C ILE A 11 -35.73 23.56 -10.98
N VAL A 12 -35.81 24.89 -11.16
CA VAL A 12 -34.66 25.69 -11.60
C VAL A 12 -33.51 25.60 -10.58
N LEU A 13 -33.79 25.72 -9.29
CA LEU A 13 -32.80 25.54 -8.22
C LEU A 13 -32.15 24.15 -8.25
N GLY A 14 -32.96 23.09 -8.42
CA GLY A 14 -32.46 21.72 -8.51
C GLY A 14 -31.57 21.50 -9.73
N VAL A 15 -31.94 22.03 -10.89
CA VAL A 15 -31.13 21.95 -12.12
C VAL A 15 -29.83 22.72 -11.96
N VAL A 16 -29.85 23.94 -11.41
CA VAL A 16 -28.64 24.73 -11.15
C VAL A 16 -27.70 24.01 -10.18
N PHE A 17 -28.24 23.40 -9.12
CA PHE A 17 -27.45 22.63 -8.16
C PHE A 17 -26.82 21.38 -8.80
N LEU A 18 -27.57 20.68 -9.66
CA LEU A 18 -27.08 19.52 -10.38
C LEU A 18 -25.98 19.91 -11.37
N LEU A 19 -26.15 20.99 -12.12
CA LEU A 19 -25.12 21.53 -13.01
C LEU A 19 -23.88 21.95 -12.20
N TYR A 20 -24.05 22.63 -11.07
CA TYR A 20 -22.94 22.99 -10.19
C TYR A 20 -22.18 21.74 -9.71
N PHE A 21 -22.86 20.65 -9.37
CA PHE A 21 -22.20 19.44 -8.89
C PHE A 21 -21.50 18.65 -10.01
N VAL A 22 -22.10 18.61 -11.20
CA VAL A 22 -21.53 17.93 -12.37
C VAL A 22 -20.31 18.69 -12.92
N PHE A 23 -20.41 20.01 -13.04
CA PHE A 23 -19.34 20.84 -13.60
C PHE A 23 -18.34 21.36 -12.56
N GLY A 24 -18.74 21.48 -11.29
CA GLY A 24 -17.91 21.98 -10.19
C GLY A 24 -16.99 20.94 -9.56
N ARG A 25 -17.05 19.68 -10.01
CA ARG A 25 -16.02 18.67 -9.69
C ARG A 25 -14.73 18.98 -10.44
N ASN A 26 -14.03 20.02 -9.97
CA ASN A 26 -12.64 20.27 -10.33
C ASN A 26 -11.81 19.02 -10.07
N GLN A 27 -10.95 18.71 -11.03
CA GLN A 27 -10.21 17.46 -11.14
C GLN A 27 -9.52 17.06 -9.83
N PRO A 28 -9.41 15.74 -9.56
CA PRO A 28 -8.70 15.26 -8.38
C PRO A 28 -7.31 15.90 -8.34
N LYS A 29 -7.06 16.70 -7.29
CA LYS A 29 -5.72 17.24 -7.01
C LYS A 29 -4.76 16.07 -7.01
N ALA A 30 -3.83 16.08 -7.96
CA ALA A 30 -2.81 15.05 -8.02
C ALA A 30 -2.10 14.95 -6.66
N PRO A 31 -1.81 13.75 -6.17
CA PRO A 31 -1.17 13.57 -4.88
C PRO A 31 0.16 14.32 -4.87
N THR A 32 0.37 15.13 -3.83
CA THR A 32 1.62 15.86 -3.61
C THR A 32 2.77 14.85 -3.57
N ARG A 33 3.62 14.85 -4.60
CA ARG A 33 4.77 13.95 -4.68
C ARG A 33 5.82 14.42 -3.67
N LEU A 34 6.03 13.64 -2.62
CA LEU A 34 7.14 13.83 -1.68
C LEU A 34 8.47 13.58 -2.42
N ASN A 35 9.26 14.63 -2.61
CA ASN A 35 10.49 14.60 -3.39
C ASN A 35 11.66 14.20 -2.47
N LEU A 36 11.93 12.90 -2.30
CA LEU A 36 13.00 12.35 -1.45
C LEU A 36 14.40 12.44 -2.10
N ARG A 37 14.76 13.59 -2.66
CA ARG A 37 16.11 13.83 -3.20
C ARG A 37 17.04 14.26 -2.07
N ASN A 38 17.54 13.29 -1.30
CA ASN A 38 18.66 13.50 -0.38
C ASN A 38 19.88 13.98 -1.17
N LYS A 39 20.32 15.20 -0.90
CA LYS A 39 21.56 15.83 -1.38
C LYS A 39 22.52 16.01 -0.20
N ASP A 40 22.83 14.94 0.52
CA ASP A 40 23.90 14.94 1.52
C ASP A 40 25.08 14.12 0.97
N THR A 41 25.72 14.66 -0.06
CA THR A 41 27.10 14.32 -0.40
C THR A 41 27.79 15.56 -0.98
N PRO A 42 28.55 16.30 -0.17
CA PRO A 42 29.69 17.06 -0.64
C PRO A 42 30.98 16.26 -0.37
N GLN A 43 31.69 15.96 -1.46
CA GLN A 43 33.06 15.41 -1.46
C GLN A 43 34.11 16.53 -1.27
N SER A 44 35.07 16.28 -0.37
CA SER A 44 36.52 16.65 -0.37
C SER A 44 36.99 18.08 0.04
N PRO A 45 38.28 18.34 0.42
CA PRO A 45 39.42 17.47 0.85
C PRO A 45 40.29 17.95 2.08
N GLN A 46 40.98 16.98 2.73
CA GLN A 46 42.28 16.93 3.48
C GLN A 46 42.84 18.11 4.35
N ILE A 47 43.32 17.78 5.58
CA ILE A 47 44.74 17.88 6.10
C ILE A 47 44.87 17.23 7.51
N GLN A 48 45.69 16.15 7.60
CA GLN A 48 46.66 15.66 8.63
C GLN A 48 46.52 16.09 10.12
N GLN A 49 46.67 15.29 11.20
CA GLN A 49 47.48 14.11 11.62
C GLN A 49 47.07 13.76 13.12
N PRO A 50 47.62 12.77 13.87
CA PRO A 50 47.96 11.35 13.60
C PRO A 50 47.49 10.33 14.71
N LEU A 51 47.66 9.02 14.44
CA LEU A 51 48.00 7.90 15.38
C LEU A 51 47.07 7.60 16.59
N LEU A 52 46.45 6.41 16.75
CA LEU A 52 47.11 5.11 16.93
C LEU A 52 46.24 3.90 16.53
N THR A 53 46.98 2.99 15.90
CA THR A 53 46.77 1.62 15.42
C THR A 53 46.29 0.58 16.45
N ALA A 54 45.34 -0.27 16.04
CA ALA A 54 45.30 -1.71 16.33
C ALA A 54 44.32 -2.38 15.34
N LYS A 55 44.73 -2.80 14.13
CA LYS A 55 45.38 -4.08 13.79
C LYS A 55 44.71 -5.30 14.41
N MET A 56 43.72 -5.88 13.72
CA MET A 56 43.64 -7.34 13.58
C MET A 56 43.30 -7.71 12.13
N THR A 57 44.32 -8.29 11.49
CA THR A 57 44.33 -9.06 10.26
C THR A 57 43.64 -10.41 10.48
N ILE A 58 43.02 -10.99 9.44
CA ILE A 58 43.02 -12.44 9.06
C ILE A 58 41.90 -12.63 8.03
N LEU A 59 42.26 -12.54 6.74
CA LEU A 59 42.58 -13.62 5.78
C LEU A 59 41.35 -13.99 4.93
N GLU A 60 41.35 -13.37 3.76
CA GLU A 60 40.62 -13.76 2.57
C GLU A 60 41.19 -15.08 2.02
N PRO A 61 40.33 -16.01 1.56
CA PRO A 61 40.71 -16.90 0.49
C PRO A 61 39.83 -16.66 -0.73
N GLU A 62 40.49 -16.42 -1.87
CA GLU A 62 39.91 -16.50 -3.21
C GLU A 62 39.17 -17.83 -3.39
N ASN A 63 37.94 -17.79 -3.92
CA ASN A 63 37.33 -18.94 -4.55
C ASN A 63 36.47 -18.51 -5.75
N GLU A 64 37.05 -18.75 -6.93
CA GLU A 64 36.44 -19.09 -8.21
C GLU A 64 34.99 -18.63 -8.51
N SER A 65 34.90 -17.62 -9.37
CA SER A 65 34.21 -17.71 -10.67
C SER A 65 32.98 -18.61 -10.79
N ALA A 66 31.88 -18.27 -10.11
CA ALA A 66 30.54 -18.74 -10.48
C ALA A 66 29.74 -17.60 -11.12
N LYS A 67 29.74 -17.59 -12.46
CA LYS A 67 28.68 -17.12 -13.37
C LYS A 67 27.73 -16.05 -12.79
N LYS A 68 27.95 -14.80 -13.18
CA LYS A 68 26.92 -13.76 -13.20
C LYS A 68 25.79 -14.17 -14.14
N GLU A 69 24.85 -14.98 -13.66
CA GLU A 69 23.51 -14.98 -14.23
C GLU A 69 22.84 -13.70 -13.77
N PHE A 70 22.53 -12.86 -14.76
CA PHE A 70 21.72 -11.66 -14.63
C PHE A 70 20.46 -11.99 -13.82
N SER A 71 20.53 -11.79 -12.51
CA SER A 71 19.36 -11.56 -11.68
C SER A 71 18.76 -10.27 -12.22
N GLN A 72 17.86 -10.38 -13.19
CA GLN A 72 16.92 -9.32 -13.50
C GLN A 72 16.43 -8.84 -12.14
N ALA A 73 16.74 -7.59 -11.81
CA ALA A 73 16.30 -6.94 -10.61
C ALA A 73 14.77 -7.01 -10.61
N ALA A 74 14.25 -8.07 -9.99
CA ALA A 74 12.83 -8.28 -9.84
C ALA A 74 12.38 -7.07 -9.05
N GLN A 75 11.62 -6.19 -9.73
CA GLN A 75 10.88 -5.12 -9.09
C GLN A 75 10.30 -5.71 -7.80
N PRO A 76 10.53 -5.11 -6.62
CA PRO A 76 10.10 -5.69 -5.36
C PRO A 76 8.61 -5.97 -5.48
N LYS A 77 8.23 -7.25 -5.56
CA LYS A 77 6.84 -7.64 -5.77
C LYS A 77 6.09 -7.16 -4.54
N ASN A 78 5.28 -6.11 -4.71
CA ASN A 78 4.45 -5.60 -3.65
C ASN A 78 3.38 -6.66 -3.33
N LEU A 79 3.68 -7.49 -2.33
CA LEU A 79 2.83 -8.59 -1.88
C LEU A 79 1.69 -8.09 -1.00
N ALA A 80 1.71 -6.83 -0.57
CA ALA A 80 0.62 -6.22 0.17
C ALA A 80 -0.69 -6.28 -0.65
N ILE A 81 -1.78 -6.47 0.08
CA ILE A 81 -3.12 -6.60 -0.49
C ILE A 81 -3.98 -5.63 0.30
N PHE A 82 -4.52 -4.64 -0.40
CA PHE A 82 -5.38 -3.64 0.20
C PHE A 82 -6.83 -3.90 -0.20
N PHE A 83 -7.75 -3.61 0.73
CA PHE A 83 -9.18 -3.61 0.48
C PHE A 83 -9.81 -2.38 1.13
N ILE A 84 -10.96 -1.96 0.61
CA ILE A 84 -11.68 -0.81 1.15
C ILE A 84 -12.83 -1.33 2.01
N TYR A 85 -12.90 -0.84 3.24
CA TYR A 85 -13.99 -1.11 4.17
C TYR A 85 -14.39 0.17 4.89
N ASN A 86 -15.69 0.50 4.87
CA ASN A 86 -16.23 1.76 5.40
C ASN A 86 -15.52 3.01 4.85
N GLY A 87 -15.07 2.97 3.60
CA GLY A 87 -14.36 4.09 2.95
C GLY A 87 -12.87 4.24 3.31
N HIS A 88 -12.33 3.33 4.13
CA HIS A 88 -10.92 3.30 4.50
C HIS A 88 -10.18 2.15 3.83
N ASP A 89 -8.92 2.38 3.47
CA ASP A 89 -8.01 1.37 2.93
C ASP A 89 -7.32 0.60 4.06
N TRP A 90 -7.43 -0.73 4.00
CA TRP A 90 -6.89 -1.65 4.99
C TRP A 90 -6.01 -2.70 4.33
N GLU A 91 -4.92 -3.06 5.00
CA GLU A 91 -4.06 -4.16 4.57
C GLU A 91 -4.60 -5.51 5.05
N ALA A 92 -4.98 -6.39 4.12
CA ALA A 92 -5.63 -7.66 4.43
C ALA A 92 -4.76 -8.62 5.26
N HIS A 93 -3.46 -8.70 4.97
CA HIS A 93 -2.53 -9.53 5.74
C HIS A 93 -2.35 -9.00 7.17
N GLY A 94 -2.29 -7.67 7.33
CA GLY A 94 -2.22 -7.01 8.64
C GLY A 94 -3.48 -7.25 9.48
N VAL A 95 -4.66 -7.15 8.85
CA VAL A 95 -5.95 -7.43 9.52
C VAL A 95 -6.04 -8.87 10.03
N LEU A 96 -5.55 -9.84 9.24
CA LEU A 96 -5.54 -11.25 9.63
C LEU A 96 -4.32 -11.65 10.48
N GLY A 97 -3.42 -10.71 10.78
CA GLY A 97 -2.21 -10.96 11.58
C GLY A 97 -1.21 -11.94 10.94
N VAL A 98 -1.20 -12.05 9.62
CA VAL A 98 -0.33 -12.97 8.87
C VAL A 98 0.75 -12.23 8.10
N ALA A 99 1.89 -12.88 7.87
CA ALA A 99 2.94 -12.32 7.03
C ALA A 99 2.48 -12.16 5.58
N GLN A 100 2.99 -11.14 4.88
CA GLN A 100 2.73 -10.96 3.46
C GLN A 100 3.27 -12.16 2.66
N GLY A 101 2.43 -12.74 1.79
CA GLY A 101 2.82 -13.91 1.02
C GLY A 101 2.73 -15.23 1.79
N ALA A 102 2.10 -15.24 2.97
CA ALA A 102 1.78 -16.48 3.67
C ALA A 102 0.99 -17.45 2.79
N ASN A 103 1.24 -18.75 2.99
CA ASN A 103 0.48 -19.79 2.31
C ASN A 103 -1.01 -19.70 2.68
N MET A 104 -1.89 -19.97 1.73
CA MET A 104 -3.35 -19.90 1.95
C MET A 104 -3.83 -20.73 3.14
N LYS A 105 -3.18 -21.86 3.44
CA LYS A 105 -3.51 -22.67 4.61
C LYS A 105 -3.36 -21.86 5.91
N GLY A 106 -2.24 -21.15 6.07
CA GLY A 106 -2.00 -20.31 7.24
C GLY A 106 -2.94 -19.11 7.33
N VAL A 107 -3.35 -18.55 6.18
CA VAL A 107 -4.37 -17.48 6.13
C VAL A 107 -5.74 -18.01 6.59
N THR A 108 -6.12 -19.23 6.18
CA THR A 108 -7.39 -19.84 6.60
C THR A 108 -7.38 -20.19 8.08
N GLU A 109 -6.26 -20.72 8.60
CA GLU A 109 -6.11 -21.02 10.03
C GLU A 109 -6.18 -19.76 10.89
N SER A 110 -5.51 -18.67 10.48
CA SER A 110 -5.59 -17.41 11.22
C SER A 110 -7.00 -16.82 11.17
N TYR A 111 -7.66 -16.88 10.02
CA TYR A 111 -9.05 -16.44 9.86
C TYR A 111 -10.02 -17.21 10.77
N GLN A 112 -9.90 -18.54 10.84
CA GLN A 112 -10.73 -19.36 11.74
C GLN A 112 -10.50 -18.99 13.21
N LYS A 113 -9.24 -18.83 13.61
CA LYS A 113 -8.89 -18.40 14.98
C LYS A 113 -9.44 -17.01 15.32
N LEU A 114 -9.45 -16.10 14.36
CA LEU A 114 -10.04 -14.76 14.52
C LEU A 114 -11.56 -14.82 14.65
N LEU A 115 -12.23 -15.68 13.89
CA LEU A 115 -13.68 -15.88 14.02
C LEU A 115 -14.08 -16.40 15.40
N GLU A 116 -13.28 -17.26 16.03
CA GLU A 116 -13.57 -17.78 17.37
C GLU A 116 -13.39 -16.73 18.48
N THR A 117 -12.53 -15.74 18.26
CA THR A 117 -12.10 -14.78 19.29
C THR A 117 -12.75 -13.41 19.16
N THR A 118 -13.35 -13.10 18.01
CA THR A 118 -13.84 -11.76 17.68
C THR A 118 -15.35 -11.67 17.76
N ASP A 119 -15.87 -10.46 18.00
CA ASP A 119 -17.30 -10.19 17.99
C ASP A 119 -17.96 -10.46 16.61
N PRO A 120 -19.24 -10.90 16.59
CA PRO A 120 -19.96 -11.19 15.35
C PRO A 120 -20.09 -10.01 14.38
N LYS A 121 -20.09 -8.77 14.89
CA LYS A 121 -20.18 -7.55 14.05
C LYS A 121 -18.93 -7.33 13.19
N SER A 122 -17.79 -7.85 13.60
CA SER A 122 -16.51 -7.68 12.91
C SER A 122 -16.25 -8.78 11.88
N TYR A 123 -17.14 -9.77 11.76
CA TYR A 123 -16.99 -10.87 10.80
C TYR A 123 -17.01 -10.37 9.35
N GLU A 124 -17.86 -9.40 9.02
CA GLU A 124 -17.90 -8.81 7.68
C GLU A 124 -16.56 -8.18 7.29
N PHE A 125 -15.86 -7.57 8.25
CA PHE A 125 -14.55 -6.98 8.04
C PHE A 125 -13.47 -8.04 7.81
N LEU A 126 -13.45 -9.10 8.63
CA LEU A 126 -12.53 -10.22 8.48
C LEU A 126 -12.78 -10.97 7.17
N GLU A 127 -14.04 -11.16 6.79
CA GLU A 127 -14.44 -11.77 5.53
C GLU A 127 -13.98 -10.93 4.33
N ALA A 128 -14.14 -9.61 4.40
CA ALA A 128 -13.65 -8.70 3.37
C ALA A 128 -12.13 -8.82 3.18
N ALA A 129 -11.37 -8.88 4.28
CA ALA A 129 -9.93 -9.11 4.24
C ALA A 129 -9.58 -10.47 3.60
N PHE A 130 -10.21 -11.55 4.04
CA PHE A 130 -9.98 -12.90 3.51
C PHE A 130 -10.32 -13.00 2.02
N LYS A 131 -11.46 -12.41 1.61
CA LYS A 131 -11.91 -12.34 0.21
C LYS A 131 -10.94 -11.57 -0.66
N ALA A 132 -10.34 -10.49 -0.17
CA ALA A 132 -9.33 -9.73 -0.90
C ALA A 132 -8.11 -10.60 -1.22
N ILE A 133 -7.64 -11.40 -0.26
CA ILE A 133 -6.51 -12.33 -0.44
C ILE A 133 -6.84 -13.40 -1.49
N LEU A 134 -8.02 -14.02 -1.40
CA LEU A 134 -8.48 -15.01 -2.39
C LEU A 134 -8.55 -14.43 -3.81
N SER A 135 -9.04 -13.20 -3.93
CA SER A 135 -9.16 -12.53 -5.23
C SER A 135 -7.81 -12.23 -5.89
N LYS A 136 -6.76 -11.95 -5.10
CA LYS A 136 -5.41 -11.76 -5.62
C LYS A 136 -4.83 -13.09 -6.11
N LYS A 137 -4.95 -14.15 -5.31
CA LYS A 137 -4.46 -15.48 -5.71
C LYS A 137 -5.09 -15.96 -7.03
N ARG A 138 -6.38 -15.68 -7.25
CA ARG A 138 -7.04 -16.01 -8.53
C ARG A 138 -6.42 -15.26 -9.71
N ARG A 139 -6.04 -13.98 -9.52
CA ARG A 139 -5.40 -13.16 -10.56
C ARG A 139 -3.98 -13.61 -10.87
N ASP A 140 -3.24 -14.09 -9.88
CA ASP A 140 -1.86 -14.55 -10.06
C ASP A 140 -1.75 -15.90 -10.80
N VAL A 141 -2.86 -16.63 -10.94
CA VAL A 141 -2.92 -17.96 -11.59
C VAL A 141 -3.37 -17.88 -13.07
N LEU A 142 -3.92 -16.73 -13.49
CA LEU A 142 -4.32 -16.44 -14.88
C LEU A 142 -3.18 -15.77 -15.65
#